data_AF-A0A7V4UQI2-F1
#
_entry.id   AF-A0A7V4UQI2-F1
#
_cell.length_a   1.000
_cell.length_b   1.000
_cell.length_c   1.000
_cell.angle_alpha   90.00
_cell.angle_beta   90.00
_cell.angle_gamma   90.00
#
_symmetry.space_group_name_H-M   'P 1'
#
loop_
_entity.id
_entity.type
_entity.pdbx_description
1 polymer ?
#
loop_
_entity_poly.entity_id
_entity_poly.type
_entity_poly.pdbx_seq_one_letter_code
_entity_poly.pdbx_strand_id
1 'polypeptide(L)'
;MMVAMTKAEGERPFLHELKQISGLKVKVGEPLARYTSMKIGGPADYLIEVERRDALSRLLQLLDFHRMPFWILGKGSNVLVSDLGVRGAVIRFGGEFNQVEWQEKEGEVLVTVGAAYSVAQLVRAAARRGYSGLEFAEGIPGSVGGALVMNAGAYGSEMERIVVRVEGVSEKGAPLTLERDAIRFTYRDSHLPAGTLVTRVCLGLVKGNVEQVGLKVSELVARRKQSQPSGYPNSGSMFRNPPGDFAGRLIEA
;
A
#
# COMPACT_ATOMS: atom_id res chain seq x y z
N MET A 1 3.63 -30.47 -49.77
CA MET A 1 2.49 -29.66 -49.27
C MET A 1 2.65 -29.55 -47.76
N MET A 2 3.23 -28.46 -47.27
CA MET A 2 3.42 -28.23 -45.83
C MET A 2 2.07 -27.88 -45.22
N VAL A 3 1.55 -28.76 -44.38
CA VAL A 3 0.40 -28.45 -43.53
C VAL A 3 0.92 -27.56 -42.40
N ALA A 4 0.61 -26.27 -42.49
CA ALA A 4 0.78 -25.35 -41.37
C ALA A 4 -0.18 -25.78 -40.26
N MET A 5 0.35 -26.47 -39.25
CA MET A 5 -0.34 -26.62 -37.98
C MET A 5 -0.29 -25.26 -37.29
N THR A 6 -1.42 -24.55 -37.33
CA THR A 6 -1.71 -23.43 -36.45
C THR A 6 -1.54 -23.90 -35.01
N LYS A 7 -0.42 -23.52 -34.37
CA LYS A 7 -0.33 -23.52 -32.91
C LYS A 7 -1.44 -22.59 -32.43
N ALA A 8 -2.49 -23.15 -31.84
CA ALA A 8 -3.23 -22.44 -30.82
C ALA A 8 -2.19 -21.87 -29.85
N GLU A 9 -2.24 -20.56 -29.58
CA GLU A 9 -1.31 -19.88 -28.67
C GLU A 9 -1.41 -20.53 -27.29
N GLY A 10 -0.59 -21.56 -27.08
CA GLY A 10 -0.54 -22.34 -25.86
C GLY A 10 -0.21 -21.41 -24.71
N GLU A 11 -1.01 -21.49 -23.66
CA GLU A 11 -0.81 -20.76 -22.41
C GLU A 11 0.66 -20.89 -21.96
N ARG A 12 1.34 -19.77 -21.72
CA ARG A 12 2.75 -19.78 -21.29
C ARG A 12 2.87 -20.64 -20.02
N PRO A 13 3.86 -21.54 -19.87
CA PRO A 13 3.98 -22.44 -18.72
C PRO A 13 3.83 -21.73 -17.36
N PHE A 14 4.46 -20.57 -17.21
CA PHE A 14 4.34 -19.73 -16.03
C PHE A 14 2.91 -19.26 -15.71
N LEU A 15 2.11 -18.88 -16.72
CA LEU A 15 0.72 -18.46 -16.52
C LEU A 15 -0.15 -19.63 -16.06
N HIS A 16 0.11 -20.82 -16.60
CA HIS A 16 -0.58 -22.03 -16.16
C HIS A 16 -0.28 -22.32 -14.69
N GLU A 17 1.00 -22.30 -14.29
CA GLU A 17 1.43 -22.51 -12.90
C GLU A 17 0.82 -21.49 -11.93
N LEU A 18 0.77 -20.21 -12.32
CA LEU A 18 0.11 -19.17 -11.53
C LEU A 18 -1.38 -19.48 -11.27
N LYS A 19 -2.10 -19.96 -12.28
CA LYS A 19 -3.53 -20.31 -12.16
C LYS A 19 -3.78 -21.51 -11.24
N GLN A 20 -2.79 -22.34 -10.97
CA GLN A 20 -2.89 -23.47 -10.04
C GLN A 20 -2.74 -23.06 -8.55
N ILE A 21 -2.37 -21.80 -8.26
CA ILE A 21 -2.25 -21.32 -6.89
C ILE A 21 -3.58 -20.70 -6.44
N SER A 22 -4.35 -21.45 -5.66
CA SER A 22 -5.62 -20.98 -5.08
C SER A 22 -5.43 -19.73 -4.21
N GLY A 23 -6.22 -18.68 -4.47
CA GLY A 23 -6.09 -17.37 -3.81
C GLY A 23 -5.29 -16.35 -4.61
N LEU A 24 -4.89 -16.67 -5.86
CA LEU A 24 -4.40 -15.70 -6.84
C LEU A 24 -5.48 -15.36 -7.87
N LYS A 25 -5.58 -14.07 -8.22
CA LYS A 25 -6.28 -13.60 -9.42
C LYS A 25 -5.28 -12.97 -10.36
N VAL A 26 -5.18 -13.51 -11.57
CA VAL A 26 -4.13 -13.14 -12.54
C VAL A 26 -4.76 -12.48 -13.75
N LYS A 27 -4.25 -11.30 -14.14
CA LYS A 27 -4.58 -10.62 -15.39
C LYS A 27 -3.31 -10.41 -16.20
N VAL A 28 -3.38 -10.65 -17.50
CA VAL A 28 -2.23 -10.53 -18.42
C VAL A 28 -2.39 -9.27 -19.25
N GLY A 29 -1.33 -8.47 -19.39
CA GLY A 29 -1.36 -7.23 -20.17
C GLY A 29 -2.31 -6.16 -19.63
N GLU A 30 -2.58 -6.17 -18.32
CA GLU A 30 -3.59 -5.30 -17.71
C GLU A 30 -3.06 -3.86 -17.57
N PRO A 31 -3.76 -2.84 -18.12
CA PRO A 31 -3.34 -1.44 -18.01
C PRO A 31 -3.35 -0.94 -16.56
N LEU A 32 -2.20 -0.45 -16.09
CA LEU A 32 -2.03 0.00 -14.71
C LEU A 32 -2.70 1.35 -14.42
N ALA A 33 -3.08 2.11 -15.45
CA ALA A 33 -3.91 3.31 -15.32
C ALA A 33 -5.20 3.10 -14.51
N ARG A 34 -5.75 1.87 -14.47
CA ARG A 34 -6.93 1.55 -13.65
C ARG A 34 -6.64 1.44 -12.15
N TYR A 35 -5.36 1.38 -11.78
CA TYR A 35 -4.88 1.07 -10.42
C TYR A 35 -3.99 2.17 -9.84
N THR A 36 -3.75 3.25 -10.59
CA THR A 36 -3.02 4.44 -10.14
C THR A 36 -3.98 5.61 -9.94
N SER A 37 -3.70 6.47 -8.96
CA SER A 37 -4.55 7.64 -8.69
C SER A 37 -4.46 8.71 -9.77
N MET A 38 -3.34 8.76 -10.52
CA MET A 38 -3.17 9.62 -11.69
C MET A 38 -3.95 9.14 -12.91
N LYS A 39 -4.44 7.90 -12.91
CA LYS A 39 -5.06 7.25 -14.07
C LYS A 39 -4.13 7.17 -15.30
N ILE A 40 -2.84 6.98 -15.04
CA ILE A 40 -1.78 6.81 -16.04
C ILE A 40 -1.04 5.49 -15.75
N GLY A 41 -0.62 4.79 -16.79
CA GLY A 41 0.15 3.57 -16.69
C GLY A 41 -0.21 2.54 -17.75
N GLY A 42 0.81 2.11 -18.48
CA GLY A 42 0.73 1.04 -19.47
C GLY A 42 0.49 -0.35 -18.87
N PRO A 43 0.53 -1.41 -19.69
CA PRO A 43 0.19 -2.77 -19.27
C PRO A 43 1.26 -3.40 -18.36
N ALA A 44 0.85 -4.07 -17.29
CA ALA A 44 1.70 -5.04 -16.61
C ALA A 44 1.67 -6.38 -17.36
N ASP A 45 2.81 -7.08 -17.48
CA ASP A 45 2.78 -8.45 -18.06
C ASP A 45 1.84 -9.35 -17.28
N TYR A 46 1.96 -9.32 -15.95
CA TYR A 46 1.11 -10.03 -15.03
C TYR A 46 0.71 -9.09 -13.90
N LEU A 47 -0.58 -8.75 -13.80
CA LEU A 47 -1.14 -8.19 -12.59
C LEU A 47 -1.72 -9.33 -11.75
N ILE A 48 -1.17 -9.52 -10.55
CA ILE A 48 -1.50 -10.64 -9.67
C ILE A 48 -2.06 -10.07 -8.37
N GLU A 49 -3.34 -10.31 -8.11
CA GLU A 49 -3.94 -10.03 -6.82
C GLU A 49 -3.86 -11.27 -5.93
N VAL A 50 -3.28 -11.10 -4.74
CA VAL A 50 -3.06 -12.16 -3.75
C VAL A 50 -4.04 -11.97 -2.61
N GLU A 51 -4.90 -12.96 -2.38
CA GLU A 51 -5.98 -12.87 -1.40
C GLU A 51 -5.67 -13.57 -0.08
N ARG A 52 -4.62 -14.41 -0.03
CA ARG A 52 -4.28 -15.24 1.14
C ARG A 52 -2.77 -15.35 1.37
N ARG A 53 -2.36 -15.56 2.63
CA ARG A 53 -0.95 -15.66 3.05
C ARG A 53 -0.20 -16.85 2.43
N ASP A 54 -0.81 -18.01 2.36
CA ASP A 54 -0.21 -19.21 1.76
C ASP A 54 0.00 -19.04 0.24
N ALA A 55 -0.96 -18.40 -0.44
CA ALA A 55 -0.84 -18.06 -1.85
C ALA A 55 0.33 -17.10 -2.12
N LEU A 56 0.57 -16.13 -1.21
CA LEU A 56 1.74 -15.24 -1.30
C LEU A 56 3.05 -16.03 -1.25
N SER A 57 3.20 -16.93 -0.28
CA SER A 57 4.43 -17.73 -0.16
C SER A 57 4.69 -18.56 -1.42
N ARG A 58 3.65 -19.23 -1.95
CA ARG A 58 3.76 -20.03 -3.19
C ARG A 58 4.08 -19.16 -4.41
N LEU A 59 3.46 -17.98 -4.49
CA LEU A 59 3.74 -17.02 -5.56
C LEU A 59 5.21 -16.58 -5.53
N LEU A 60 5.74 -16.21 -4.36
CA LEU A 60 7.13 -15.74 -4.25
C LEU A 60 8.14 -16.82 -4.61
N GLN A 61 7.91 -18.07 -4.19
CA GLN A 61 8.73 -19.22 -4.60
C GLN A 61 8.70 -19.44 -6.11
N LEU A 62 7.51 -19.30 -6.73
CA LEU A 62 7.35 -19.45 -8.17
C LEU A 62 8.06 -18.32 -8.94
N LEU A 63 7.95 -17.08 -8.45
CA LEU A 63 8.64 -15.93 -9.05
C LEU A 63 10.16 -16.09 -8.97
N ASP A 64 10.69 -16.55 -7.82
CA ASP A 64 12.11 -16.84 -7.65
C ASP A 64 12.60 -17.95 -8.60
N PHE A 65 11.84 -19.05 -8.70
CA PHE A 65 12.16 -20.17 -9.59
C PHE A 65 12.27 -19.74 -11.06
N HIS A 66 11.31 -18.93 -11.54
CA HIS A 66 11.31 -18.40 -12.90
C HIS A 66 12.18 -17.15 -13.07
N ARG A 67 12.87 -16.69 -12.01
CA ARG A 67 13.63 -15.42 -11.97
C ARG A 67 12.83 -14.23 -12.48
N MET A 68 11.54 -14.21 -12.15
CA MET A 68 10.59 -13.20 -12.59
C MET A 68 10.67 -11.98 -11.66
N PRO A 69 11.05 -10.79 -12.17
CA PRO A 69 11.03 -9.59 -11.36
C PRO A 69 9.59 -9.21 -11.00
N PHE A 70 9.42 -8.62 -9.82
CA PHE A 70 8.11 -8.20 -9.36
C PHE A 70 8.13 -6.89 -8.58
N TRP A 71 6.97 -6.26 -8.50
CA TRP A 71 6.74 -5.02 -7.74
C TRP A 71 5.45 -5.13 -6.93
N ILE A 72 5.42 -4.48 -5.77
CA ILE A 72 4.19 -4.36 -4.97
C ILE A 72 3.50 -3.06 -5.32
N LEU A 73 2.21 -3.14 -5.68
CA LEU A 73 1.37 -1.98 -5.91
C LEU A 73 0.21 -1.95 -4.91
N GLY A 74 0.20 -0.94 -4.05
CA GLY A 74 -0.94 -0.67 -3.15
C GLY A 74 -2.15 -0.10 -3.90
N LYS A 75 -2.56 1.11 -3.51
CA LYS A 75 -3.58 1.88 -4.25
C LYS A 75 -3.01 2.78 -5.36
N GLY A 76 -1.70 2.67 -5.63
CA GLY A 76 -1.04 3.44 -6.69
C GLY A 76 -1.13 4.95 -6.52
N SER A 77 -1.14 5.45 -5.28
CA SER A 77 -1.33 6.87 -4.98
C SER A 77 -0.05 7.71 -4.99
N ASN A 78 1.11 7.08 -5.11
CA ASN A 78 2.43 7.71 -5.09
C ASN A 78 3.38 7.06 -6.10
N VAL A 79 2.85 6.68 -7.27
CA VAL A 79 3.63 6.11 -8.38
C VAL A 79 3.20 6.74 -9.69
N LEU A 80 4.16 6.93 -10.59
CA LEU A 80 3.93 7.25 -11.98
C LEU A 80 4.40 6.07 -12.82
N VAL A 81 3.47 5.40 -13.48
CA VAL A 81 3.76 4.22 -14.31
C VAL A 81 3.89 4.66 -15.76
N SER A 82 4.97 4.23 -16.42
CA SER A 82 5.21 4.50 -17.84
C SER A 82 4.10 3.93 -18.73
N ASP A 83 3.82 4.57 -19.86
CA ASP A 83 2.91 4.05 -20.90
C ASP A 83 3.43 2.77 -21.55
N LEU A 84 4.74 2.51 -21.47
CA LEU A 84 5.35 1.23 -21.87
C LEU A 84 5.01 0.09 -20.89
N GLY A 85 4.44 0.41 -19.72
CA GLY A 85 3.98 -0.55 -18.74
C GLY A 85 5.11 -1.09 -17.85
N VAL A 86 4.89 -2.28 -17.31
CA VAL A 86 5.80 -2.94 -16.35
C VAL A 86 6.07 -4.38 -16.79
N ARG A 87 7.35 -4.70 -16.97
CA ARG A 87 7.82 -6.04 -17.36
C ARG A 87 7.90 -6.94 -16.13
N GLY A 88 7.23 -8.08 -16.11
CA GLY A 88 7.19 -8.99 -14.96
C GLY A 88 5.89 -8.89 -14.16
N ALA A 89 5.95 -9.24 -12.88
CA ALA A 89 4.76 -9.34 -12.03
C ALA A 89 4.50 -8.07 -11.21
N VAL A 90 3.32 -7.47 -11.37
CA VAL A 90 2.82 -6.46 -10.43
C VAL A 90 1.88 -7.15 -9.45
N ILE A 91 2.28 -7.19 -8.19
CA ILE A 91 1.55 -7.86 -7.13
C ILE A 91 0.72 -6.83 -6.37
N ARG A 92 -0.56 -7.16 -6.14
CA ARG A 92 -1.46 -6.40 -5.28
C ARG A 92 -2.00 -7.29 -4.20
N PHE A 93 -2.23 -6.73 -3.02
CA PHE A 93 -2.83 -7.45 -1.91
C PHE A 93 -4.35 -7.21 -1.86
N GLY A 94 -5.10 -8.28 -1.63
CA GLY A 94 -6.55 -8.30 -1.44
C GLY A 94 -6.93 -9.22 -0.26
N GLY A 95 -8.18 -9.70 -0.22
CA GLY A 95 -8.64 -10.71 0.74
C GLY A 95 -8.20 -10.49 2.19
N GLU A 96 -7.44 -11.45 2.74
CA GLU A 96 -6.91 -11.45 4.12
C GLU A 96 -6.05 -10.21 4.45
N PHE A 97 -5.41 -9.60 3.46
CA PHE A 97 -4.58 -8.41 3.62
C PHE A 97 -5.38 -7.11 3.63
N ASN A 98 -6.71 -7.18 3.48
CA ASN A 98 -7.64 -6.05 3.54
C ASN A 98 -8.57 -6.13 4.76
N GLN A 99 -8.08 -6.69 5.86
CA GLN A 99 -8.81 -6.81 7.12
C GLN A 99 -8.22 -5.89 8.20
N VAL A 100 -9.00 -5.62 9.24
CA VAL A 100 -8.59 -4.86 10.41
C VAL A 100 -9.19 -5.46 11.67
N GLU A 101 -8.34 -5.63 12.68
CA GLU A 101 -8.66 -6.16 13.99
C GLU A 101 -8.34 -5.09 15.04
N TRP A 102 -9.22 -4.90 16.01
CA TRP A 102 -9.11 -3.88 17.06
C TRP A 102 -9.11 -4.56 18.42
N GLN A 103 -8.18 -4.20 19.29
CA GLN A 103 -8.10 -4.68 20.66
C GLN A 103 -7.96 -3.46 21.58
N GLU A 104 -8.81 -3.37 22.59
CA GLU A 104 -8.82 -2.27 23.56
C GLU A 104 -8.62 -2.85 24.96
N LYS A 105 -7.64 -2.32 25.69
CA LYS A 105 -7.38 -2.70 27.08
C LYS A 105 -6.95 -1.46 27.86
N GLU A 106 -7.65 -1.15 28.95
CA GLU A 106 -7.29 -0.07 29.87
C GLU A 106 -7.08 1.30 29.17
N GLY A 107 -7.81 1.56 28.08
CA GLY A 107 -7.70 2.79 27.30
C GLY A 107 -6.60 2.79 26.23
N GLU A 108 -5.72 1.78 26.21
CA GLU A 108 -4.79 1.52 25.11
C GLU A 108 -5.50 0.73 24.01
N VAL A 109 -5.20 1.07 22.75
CA VAL A 109 -5.84 0.45 21.58
C VAL A 109 -4.77 -0.06 20.64
N LEU A 110 -4.74 -1.37 20.44
CA LEU A 110 -3.90 -2.02 19.44
C LEU A 110 -4.73 -2.35 18.19
N VAL A 111 -4.23 -1.93 17.04
CA VAL A 111 -4.90 -2.13 15.75
C VAL A 111 -4.02 -2.96 14.85
N THR A 112 -4.42 -4.17 14.53
CA THR A 112 -3.72 -5.00 13.54
C THR A 112 -4.44 -4.87 12.21
N VAL A 113 -3.79 -4.25 11.23
CA VAL A 113 -4.40 -3.89 9.96
C VAL A 113 -3.59 -4.44 8.79
N GLY A 114 -4.27 -5.03 7.81
CA GLY A 114 -3.65 -5.57 6.62
C GLY A 114 -3.10 -4.48 5.70
N ALA A 115 -2.01 -4.80 4.99
CA ALA A 115 -1.26 -3.86 4.15
C ALA A 115 -2.07 -3.29 2.97
N ALA A 116 -3.13 -3.97 2.52
CA ALA A 116 -4.02 -3.50 1.46
C ALA A 116 -5.09 -2.51 1.97
N TYR A 117 -5.33 -2.48 3.29
CA TYR A 117 -6.42 -1.71 3.88
C TYR A 117 -6.28 -0.22 3.57
N SER A 118 -7.39 0.46 3.30
CA SER A 118 -7.36 1.88 2.97
C SER A 118 -7.04 2.73 4.19
N VAL A 119 -6.05 3.62 4.08
CA VAL A 119 -5.74 4.60 5.15
C VAL A 119 -6.99 5.44 5.48
N ALA A 120 -7.63 6.02 4.47
CA ALA A 120 -8.86 6.81 4.67
C ALA A 120 -10.04 6.01 5.28
N GLN A 121 -10.12 4.69 5.09
CA GLN A 121 -11.16 3.89 5.78
C GLN A 121 -10.75 3.63 7.23
N LEU A 122 -9.46 3.42 7.47
CA LEU A 122 -8.90 3.19 8.80
C LEU A 122 -9.10 4.40 9.71
N VAL A 123 -8.78 5.61 9.23
CA VAL A 123 -8.99 6.87 9.96
C VAL A 123 -10.45 7.03 10.34
N ARG A 124 -11.37 6.88 9.38
CA ARG A 124 -12.82 6.97 9.63
C ARG A 124 -13.32 5.89 10.59
N ALA A 125 -12.76 4.67 10.53
CA ALA A 125 -13.11 3.58 11.42
C ALA A 125 -12.61 3.80 12.85
N ALA A 126 -11.41 4.37 13.02
CA ALA A 126 -10.84 4.77 14.30
C ALA A 126 -11.66 5.91 14.92
N ALA A 127 -11.98 6.95 14.15
CA ALA A 127 -12.75 8.09 14.61
C ALA A 127 -14.14 7.71 15.12
N ARG A 128 -14.87 6.83 14.41
CA ARG A 128 -16.17 6.31 14.87
C ARG A 128 -16.11 5.54 16.20
N ARG A 129 -14.93 5.02 16.57
CA ARG A 129 -14.70 4.30 17.83
C ARG A 129 -14.12 5.20 18.93
N GLY A 130 -13.84 6.46 18.61
CA GLY A 130 -13.15 7.41 19.48
C GLY A 130 -11.67 7.09 19.64
N TYR A 131 -11.05 6.37 18.71
CA TYR A 131 -9.62 6.05 18.78
C TYR A 131 -8.79 7.19 18.19
N SER A 132 -7.92 7.78 19.00
CA SER A 132 -7.06 8.91 18.66
C SER A 132 -5.63 8.45 18.36
N GLY A 133 -4.95 9.17 17.48
CA GLY A 133 -3.59 8.90 16.98
C GLY A 133 -3.50 8.81 15.45
N LEU A 134 -4.63 8.61 14.75
CA LEU A 134 -4.69 8.43 13.29
C LEU A 134 -5.24 9.64 12.53
N GLU A 135 -5.72 10.68 13.22
CA GLU A 135 -6.38 11.84 12.61
C GLU A 135 -5.48 12.51 11.57
N PHE A 136 -4.17 12.57 11.84
CA PHE A 136 -3.18 13.14 10.92
C PHE A 136 -3.18 12.49 9.53
N ALA A 137 -3.59 11.22 9.44
CA ALA A 137 -3.62 10.48 8.19
C ALA A 137 -4.87 10.75 7.36
N GLU A 138 -5.77 11.62 7.84
CA GLU A 138 -6.95 12.03 7.08
C GLU A 138 -6.57 12.63 5.73
N GLY A 139 -7.25 12.14 4.69
CA GLY A 139 -6.97 12.50 3.31
C GLY A 139 -5.70 11.89 2.71
N ILE A 140 -4.83 11.20 3.45
CA ILE A 140 -3.70 10.47 2.84
C ILE A 140 -4.26 9.35 1.95
N PRO A 141 -4.11 9.45 0.61
CA PRO A 141 -4.58 8.40 -0.28
C PRO A 141 -3.60 7.24 -0.23
N GLY A 142 -4.10 6.00 -0.21
CA GLY A 142 -3.21 4.85 -0.22
C GLY A 142 -3.74 3.66 0.55
N SER A 143 -2.90 2.63 0.56
CA SER A 143 -3.04 1.49 1.46
C SER A 143 -2.13 1.65 2.67
N VAL A 144 -2.43 0.97 3.76
CA VAL A 144 -1.66 1.02 5.00
C VAL A 144 -0.20 0.56 4.81
N GLY A 145 0.03 -0.48 4.00
CA GLY A 145 1.40 -0.92 3.70
C GLY A 145 2.21 0.14 2.96
N GLY A 146 1.59 0.82 1.98
CA GLY A 146 2.24 1.94 1.29
C GLY A 146 2.48 3.12 2.22
N ALA A 147 1.55 3.41 3.14
CA ALA A 147 1.71 4.47 4.13
C ALA A 147 2.87 4.17 5.09
N LEU A 148 3.02 2.93 5.55
CA LEU A 148 4.15 2.49 6.35
C LEU A 148 5.48 2.69 5.61
N VAL A 149 5.60 2.12 4.39
CA VAL A 149 6.83 2.18 3.59
C VAL A 149 7.29 3.62 3.41
N MET A 150 6.34 4.51 3.10
CA MET A 150 6.60 5.93 2.86
C MET A 150 6.70 6.77 4.13
N ASN A 151 6.65 6.19 5.33
CA ASN A 151 6.44 6.91 6.59
C ASN A 151 5.46 8.08 6.42
N ALA A 152 4.27 7.76 5.93
CA ALA A 152 3.33 8.76 5.48
C ALA A 152 2.94 9.67 6.65
N GLY A 153 2.91 10.97 6.41
CA GLY A 153 2.67 11.96 7.44
C GLY A 153 2.11 13.25 6.90
N ALA A 154 1.26 13.88 7.69
CA ALA A 154 0.63 15.17 7.43
C ALA A 154 0.27 15.81 8.77
N TYR A 155 0.01 17.12 8.76
CA TYR A 155 -0.50 17.85 9.94
C TYR A 155 0.33 17.67 11.23
N GLY A 156 1.66 17.52 11.10
CA GLY A 156 2.57 17.44 12.24
C GLY A 156 2.74 16.06 12.87
N SER A 157 2.19 15.00 12.27
CA SER A 157 2.43 13.61 12.68
C SER A 157 2.64 12.69 11.48
N GLU A 158 3.04 11.45 11.75
CA GLU A 158 3.39 10.45 10.74
C GLU A 158 3.27 9.01 11.29
N MET A 159 3.33 8.03 10.40
CA MET A 159 3.20 6.61 10.76
C MET A 159 4.15 6.17 11.88
N GLU A 160 5.39 6.68 11.88
CA GLU A 160 6.40 6.42 12.91
C GLU A 160 5.86 6.54 14.35
N ARG A 161 4.95 7.50 14.57
CA ARG A 161 4.42 7.83 15.91
C ARG A 161 3.46 6.79 16.47
N ILE A 162 2.88 5.97 15.60
CA ILE A 162 1.84 5.02 15.98
C ILE A 162 2.18 3.57 15.61
N VAL A 163 3.22 3.31 14.83
CA VAL A 163 3.63 1.93 14.52
C VAL A 163 4.20 1.26 15.76
N VAL A 164 3.68 0.08 16.10
CA VAL A 164 4.18 -0.78 17.18
C VAL A 164 4.97 -1.95 16.60
N ARG A 165 4.45 -2.56 15.53
CA ARG A 165 5.06 -3.74 14.90
C ARG A 165 4.67 -3.84 13.44
N VAL A 166 5.52 -4.46 12.64
CA VAL A 166 5.29 -4.74 11.22
C VAL A 166 5.45 -6.23 10.98
N GLU A 167 4.46 -6.83 10.33
CA GLU A 167 4.52 -8.21 9.85
C GLU A 167 4.67 -8.21 8.34
N GLY A 168 5.53 -9.07 7.83
CA GLY A 168 5.78 -9.20 6.41
C GLY A 168 6.41 -10.53 6.04
N VAL A 169 6.88 -10.58 4.80
CA VAL A 169 7.72 -11.66 4.29
C VAL A 169 8.89 -11.06 3.53
N SER A 170 10.00 -11.78 3.47
CA SER A 170 11.09 -11.48 2.53
C SER A 170 10.65 -11.72 1.08
N GLU A 171 11.46 -11.29 0.12
CA GLU A 171 11.28 -11.59 -1.30
C GLU A 171 11.23 -13.09 -1.62
N LYS A 172 11.80 -13.94 -0.74
CA LYS A 172 11.77 -15.40 -0.84
C LYS A 172 10.60 -16.06 -0.10
N GLY A 173 9.71 -15.26 0.48
CA GLY A 173 8.53 -15.73 1.21
C GLY A 173 8.78 -16.13 2.67
N ALA A 174 10.00 -16.01 3.19
CA ALA A 174 10.26 -16.24 4.61
C ALA A 174 9.55 -15.18 5.49
N PRO A 175 8.79 -15.58 6.53
CA PRO A 175 8.13 -14.64 7.44
C PRO A 175 9.11 -13.69 8.14
N LEU A 176 8.68 -12.45 8.34
CA LEU A 176 9.45 -11.40 9.03
C LEU A 176 8.52 -10.65 9.99
N THR A 177 9.03 -10.39 11.19
CA THR A 177 8.39 -9.49 12.16
C THR A 177 9.41 -8.47 12.62
N LEU A 178 9.05 -7.19 12.57
CA LEU A 178 9.88 -6.08 13.03
C LEU A 178 9.11 -5.30 14.10
N GLU A 179 9.65 -5.29 15.32
CA GLU A 179 9.16 -4.38 16.37
C GLU A 179 9.57 -2.94 16.06
N ARG A 180 8.86 -1.96 16.61
CA ARG A 180 9.08 -0.53 16.35
C ARG A 180 10.54 -0.11 16.48
N ASP A 181 11.24 -0.59 17.50
CA ASP A 181 12.63 -0.22 17.80
C ASP A 181 13.64 -0.76 16.77
N ALA A 182 13.26 -1.78 16.01
CA ALA A 182 14.08 -2.33 14.92
C ALA A 182 13.91 -1.54 13.60
N ILE A 183 12.98 -0.57 13.55
CA ILE A 183 12.66 0.19 12.34
C ILE A 183 13.16 1.61 12.49
N ARG A 184 14.05 2.03 11.59
CA ARG A 184 14.51 3.41 11.51
C ARG A 184 13.61 4.20 10.58
N PHE A 185 12.90 5.17 11.11
CA PHE A 185 12.11 6.09 10.29
C PHE A 185 12.88 7.39 10.03
N THR A 186 12.64 7.97 8.86
CA THR A 186 13.07 9.33 8.51
C THR A 186 11.97 9.99 7.67
N TYR A 187 12.17 11.25 7.28
CA TYR A 187 11.22 11.94 6.42
C TYR A 187 10.99 11.18 5.11
N ARG A 188 9.76 10.68 4.96
CA ARG A 188 9.27 9.91 3.80
C ARG A 188 9.95 8.55 3.56
N ASP A 189 10.48 7.93 4.62
CA ASP A 189 11.13 6.61 4.54
C ASP A 189 11.05 5.86 5.88
N SER A 190 10.89 4.54 5.81
CA SER A 190 10.85 3.63 6.96
C SER A 190 12.07 2.69 7.05
N HIS A 191 13.03 2.79 6.11
CA HIS A 191 14.28 2.00 6.08
C HIS A 191 14.07 0.52 6.40
N LEU A 192 12.99 -0.08 5.90
CA LEU A 192 12.74 -1.51 6.06
C LEU A 192 13.88 -2.30 5.39
N PRO A 193 14.22 -3.51 5.89
CA PRO A 193 15.16 -4.38 5.23
C PRO A 193 14.81 -4.57 3.75
N ALA A 194 15.82 -4.54 2.88
CA ALA A 194 15.61 -4.69 1.44
C ALA A 194 14.83 -5.99 1.13
N GLY A 195 13.89 -5.91 0.19
CA GLY A 195 13.04 -7.03 -0.17
C GLY A 195 11.92 -7.35 0.83
N THR A 196 11.66 -6.50 1.83
CA THR A 196 10.53 -6.68 2.75
C THR A 196 9.19 -6.39 2.07
N LEU A 197 8.30 -7.38 2.06
CA LEU A 197 6.90 -7.23 1.66
C LEU A 197 6.03 -7.12 2.92
N VAL A 198 5.56 -5.92 3.20
CA VAL A 198 4.67 -5.64 4.34
C VAL A 198 3.31 -6.30 4.10
N THR A 199 2.84 -7.12 5.04
CA THR A 199 1.54 -7.82 4.96
C THR A 199 0.55 -7.32 6.00
N ARG A 200 1.01 -6.97 7.20
CA ARG A 200 0.21 -6.32 8.25
C ARG A 200 1.05 -5.28 9.00
N VAL A 201 0.35 -4.32 9.60
CA VAL A 201 0.94 -3.31 10.48
C VAL A 201 0.12 -3.27 11.76
N CYS A 202 0.81 -3.31 12.91
CA CYS A 202 0.21 -3.11 14.21
C CYS A 202 0.43 -1.65 14.64
N LEU A 203 -0.67 -0.96 14.96
CA LEU A 203 -0.66 0.44 15.36
C LEU A 203 -1.14 0.58 16.81
N GLY A 204 -0.46 1.42 17.59
CA GLY A 204 -0.85 1.82 18.93
C GLY A 204 -1.60 3.15 18.88
N LEU A 205 -2.82 3.15 19.39
CA LEU A 205 -3.72 4.29 19.50
C LEU A 205 -4.22 4.41 20.94
N VAL A 206 -4.94 5.49 21.23
CA VAL A 206 -5.51 5.74 22.56
C VAL A 206 -7.01 5.93 22.47
N LYS A 207 -7.74 5.39 23.44
CA LYS A 207 -9.16 5.67 23.62
C LYS A 207 -9.36 7.13 24.00
N GLY A 208 -10.03 7.86 23.14
CA GLY A 208 -10.49 9.23 23.38
C GLY A 208 -12.00 9.36 23.32
N ASN A 209 -12.46 10.60 23.36
CA ASN A 209 -13.87 10.93 23.16
C ASN A 209 -14.21 10.93 21.67
N VAL A 210 -15.29 10.24 21.30
CA VAL A 210 -15.74 10.06 19.91
C VAL A 210 -16.00 11.40 19.22
N GLU A 211 -16.65 12.35 19.90
CA GLU A 211 -16.97 13.66 19.36
C GLU A 211 -15.70 14.47 19.10
N GLN A 212 -14.76 14.47 20.05
CA GLN A 212 -13.49 15.19 19.90
C GLN A 212 -12.65 14.64 18.75
N VAL A 213 -12.54 13.32 18.61
CA VAL A 213 -11.81 12.71 17.48
C VAL A 213 -12.52 13.01 16.15
N GLY A 214 -13.86 12.92 16.13
CA GLY A 214 -14.67 13.26 14.97
C GLY A 214 -14.53 14.73 14.52
N LEU A 215 -14.49 15.66 15.47
CA LEU A 215 -14.25 17.08 15.22
C LEU A 215 -12.87 17.30 14.59
N LYS A 216 -11.80 16.74 15.18
CA LYS A 216 -10.44 16.82 14.62
C LYS A 216 -10.37 16.32 13.18
N VAL A 217 -10.95 15.16 12.89
CA VAL A 217 -11.00 14.63 11.52
C VAL A 217 -11.75 15.59 10.58
N SER A 218 -12.89 16.14 11.02
CA SER A 218 -13.69 17.06 10.21
C SER A 218 -12.95 18.37 9.90
N GLU A 219 -12.23 18.91 10.88
CA GLU A 219 -11.35 20.08 10.71
C GLU A 219 -10.25 19.82 9.68
N LEU A 220 -9.60 18.64 9.75
CA LEU A 220 -8.56 18.25 8.79
C LEU A 220 -9.10 18.06 7.38
N VAL A 221 -10.30 17.49 7.23
CA VAL A 221 -11.01 17.43 5.93
C VAL A 221 -11.24 18.82 5.36
N ALA A 222 -11.75 19.76 6.18
CA ALA A 222 -12.00 21.14 5.75
C ALA A 222 -10.70 21.83 5.32
N ARG A 223 -9.64 21.71 6.12
CA ARG A 223 -8.31 22.25 5.82
C ARG A 223 -7.73 21.69 4.52
N ARG A 224 -7.90 20.38 4.27
CA ARG A 224 -7.43 19.75 3.04
C ARG A 224 -8.15 20.30 1.80
N LYS A 225 -9.47 20.42 1.87
CA LYS A 225 -10.28 20.95 0.74
C LYS A 225 -9.88 22.37 0.36
N GLN A 226 -9.47 23.19 1.34
CA GLN A 226 -9.02 24.57 1.09
C GLN A 226 -7.62 24.66 0.49
N SER A 227 -6.75 23.68 0.74
CA SER A 227 -5.31 23.76 0.41
C SER A 227 -4.87 22.85 -0.73
N GLN A 228 -5.70 21.90 -1.17
CA GLN A 228 -5.33 20.95 -2.21
C GLN A 228 -6.42 20.80 -3.27
N PRO A 229 -6.04 20.61 -4.55
CA PRO A 229 -6.99 20.38 -5.62
C PRO A 229 -7.77 19.09 -5.34
N SER A 230 -9.10 19.23 -5.30
CA SER A 230 -10.03 18.11 -5.18
C SER A 230 -10.70 17.83 -6.52
N GLY A 231 -10.94 16.55 -6.82
CA GLY A 231 -11.72 16.14 -8.01
C GLY A 231 -10.90 15.74 -9.23
N TYR A 232 -9.59 15.98 -9.24
CA TYR A 232 -8.70 15.59 -10.34
C TYR A 232 -7.76 14.43 -9.97
N PRO A 233 -7.53 13.47 -10.89
CA PRO A 233 -6.48 12.46 -10.75
C PRO A 233 -5.10 13.08 -10.49
N ASN A 234 -4.41 12.66 -9.42
CA ASN A 234 -3.07 13.11 -9.07
C ASN A 234 -2.37 12.09 -8.16
N SER A 235 -1.06 12.20 -7.97
CA SER A 235 -0.25 11.34 -7.07
C SER A 235 0.21 12.07 -5.80
N GLY A 236 -0.51 13.12 -5.39
CA GLY A 236 -0.06 14.00 -4.30
C GLY A 236 1.10 14.90 -4.71
N SER A 237 1.96 15.24 -3.74
CA SER A 237 3.12 16.11 -3.97
C SER A 237 4.16 15.43 -4.85
N MET A 238 4.52 16.06 -5.98
CA MET A 238 5.52 15.52 -6.92
C MET A 238 6.95 15.59 -6.39
N PHE A 239 7.24 16.59 -5.55
CA PHE A 239 8.58 16.83 -5.02
C PHE A 239 8.59 16.74 -3.49
N ARG A 240 9.71 16.25 -2.95
CA ARG A 240 10.01 16.34 -1.51
C ARG A 240 10.28 17.80 -1.15
N ASN A 241 9.93 18.19 0.07
CA ASN A 241 10.30 19.51 0.57
C ASN A 241 11.81 19.58 0.79
N PRO A 242 12.50 20.62 0.29
CA PRO A 242 13.89 20.84 0.63
C PRO A 242 14.03 21.35 2.08
N PRO A 243 15.21 21.24 2.70
CA PRO A 243 15.44 21.73 4.05
C PRO A 243 15.07 23.21 4.21
N GLY A 244 14.21 23.51 5.18
CA GLY A 244 13.80 24.88 5.53
C GLY A 244 12.75 25.51 4.62
N ASP A 245 12.19 24.78 3.65
CA ASP A 245 11.30 25.37 2.65
C ASP A 245 10.27 24.37 2.10
N PHE A 246 9.35 24.84 1.25
CA PHE A 246 8.28 24.05 0.64
C PHE A 246 8.43 24.03 -0.87
N ALA A 247 8.43 22.83 -1.46
CA ALA A 247 8.56 22.69 -2.90
C ALA A 247 7.43 23.42 -3.66
N GLY A 248 6.20 23.39 -3.14
CA GLY A 248 5.08 24.13 -3.72
C GLY A 248 5.33 25.64 -3.79
N ARG A 249 5.82 26.24 -2.68
CA ARG A 249 6.17 27.66 -2.64
C ARG A 249 7.26 28.02 -3.65
N LEU A 250 8.27 27.15 -3.82
CA LEU A 250 9.35 27.35 -4.78
C LEU A 250 8.90 27.26 -6.24
N ILE A 251 7.85 26.47 -6.53
CA ILE A 251 7.29 26.33 -7.88
C ILE A 251 6.35 27.51 -8.20
N GLU A 252 5.69 28.07 -7.19
CA GLU A 252 4.76 29.20 -7.33
C GLU A 252 5.45 30.58 -7.37
N ALA A 253 6.68 30.68 -6.85
CA ALA A 253 7.48 31.90 -6.79
C ALA A 253 8.03 32.32 -8.16
#